data_AF-A0A9E6CIA4-F1
#
_entry.id   AF-A0A9E6CIA4-F1
#
_cell.length_a   1.000
_cell.length_b   1.000
_cell.length_c   1.000
_cell.angle_alpha   90.00
_cell.angle_beta   90.00
_cell.angle_gamma   90.00
#
_symmetry.space_group_name_H-M   'P 1'
#
loop_
_entity.id
_entity.type
_entity.pdbx_description
1 polymer ?
#
loop_
_entity_poly.entity_id
_entity_poly.type
_entity_poly.pdbx_seq_one_letter_code
_entity_poly.pdbx_strand_id
1 'polypeptide(L)'
;VYRGSWKLSETNTITVSKGNTYKIDKIETLLKHSKYADRFKNGIFTHSYLTVLTYHRYHTPVRGTILEKKELSGDVFANVTRDKQGHLGASDGTDYQFTQERGLLVLDSPVGLVACLPIGMDVISSCTFSVDEGDYLNKGDEFGNFLFGGSDMIMLFERDDIDIQVTEIGKLYKLGQVFGKAK
;
A
#
# COMPACT_ATOMS: atom_id res chain seq x y z
N VAL A 1 0.48 -11.01 0.69
CA VAL A 1 0.85 -11.71 -0.57
C VAL A 1 1.53 -10.71 -1.49
N TYR A 2 2.77 -10.98 -1.89
CA TYR A 2 3.54 -10.05 -2.70
C TYR A 2 3.02 -9.97 -4.14
N ARG A 3 2.96 -8.76 -4.70
CA ARG A 3 2.47 -8.51 -6.06
C ARG A 3 3.50 -7.85 -6.97
N GLY A 4 4.53 -7.26 -6.41
CA GLY A 4 5.66 -6.76 -7.18
C GLY A 4 6.28 -5.51 -6.58
N SER A 5 7.38 -5.11 -7.20
CA SER A 5 8.11 -3.88 -6.94
C SER A 5 8.56 -3.29 -8.26
N TRP A 6 8.47 -1.98 -8.40
CA TRP A 6 8.80 -1.26 -9.62
C TRP A 6 9.60 -0.02 -9.28
N LYS A 7 10.68 0.16 -10.02
CA LYS A 7 11.45 1.41 -9.99
C LYS A 7 10.75 2.41 -10.89
N LEU A 8 10.25 3.49 -10.29
CA LEU A 8 9.34 4.42 -10.94
C LEU A 8 10.01 5.16 -12.11
N SER A 9 11.29 5.50 -11.99
CA SER A 9 12.05 6.12 -13.08
C SER A 9 12.21 5.25 -14.34
N GLU A 10 12.00 3.95 -14.25
CA GLU A 10 12.23 2.97 -15.33
C GLU A 10 10.92 2.30 -15.81
N THR A 11 9.77 2.70 -15.27
CA THR A 11 8.49 2.01 -15.47
C THR A 11 7.43 2.94 -16.05
N ASN A 12 6.81 2.56 -17.16
CA ASN A 12 5.67 3.31 -17.72
C ASN A 12 4.31 2.85 -17.17
N THR A 13 4.22 1.56 -16.80
CA THR A 13 2.99 0.93 -16.32
C THR A 13 3.28 -0.08 -15.22
N ILE A 14 2.40 -0.16 -14.23
CA ILE A 14 2.48 -1.11 -13.11
C ILE A 14 1.26 -2.02 -13.16
N THR A 15 1.47 -3.33 -13.08
CA THR A 15 0.39 -4.32 -12.96
C THR A 15 0.33 -4.83 -11.53
N VAL A 16 -0.77 -4.57 -10.84
CA VAL A 16 -0.98 -4.91 -9.42
C VAL A 16 -1.98 -6.07 -9.27
N SER A 17 -2.47 -6.31 -8.05
CA SER A 17 -3.54 -7.27 -7.76
C SER A 17 -4.69 -7.23 -8.75
N LYS A 18 -5.31 -8.40 -8.95
CA LYS A 18 -6.48 -8.61 -9.84
C LYS A 18 -6.20 -8.33 -11.32
N GLY A 19 -4.93 -8.18 -11.71
CA GLY A 19 -4.51 -7.96 -13.11
C GLY A 19 -4.72 -6.52 -13.57
N ASN A 20 -5.02 -5.59 -12.67
CA ASN A 20 -5.19 -4.18 -13.00
C ASN A 20 -3.84 -3.57 -13.36
N THR A 21 -3.80 -2.88 -14.51
CA THR A 21 -2.60 -2.19 -14.99
C THR A 21 -2.85 -0.69 -15.00
N TYR A 22 -1.99 0.05 -14.31
CA TYR A 22 -2.05 1.50 -14.22
C TYR A 22 -0.84 2.14 -14.88
N LYS A 23 -1.04 3.30 -15.49
CA LYS A 23 0.07 4.16 -15.87
C LYS A 23 0.72 4.78 -14.63
N ILE A 24 1.99 5.12 -14.75
CA ILE A 24 2.77 5.68 -13.63
C ILE A 24 2.22 7.00 -13.09
N ASP A 25 1.66 7.85 -13.96
CA ASP A 25 1.00 9.11 -13.58
C ASP A 25 -0.18 8.88 -12.60
N LYS A 26 -0.90 7.77 -12.73
CA LYS A 26 -1.95 7.37 -11.79
C LYS A 26 -1.35 7.11 -10.40
N ILE A 27 -0.15 6.55 -10.29
CA ILE A 27 0.52 6.27 -9.01
C ILE A 27 0.81 7.56 -8.25
N GLU A 28 1.19 8.63 -8.95
CA GLU A 28 1.37 9.95 -8.34
C GLU A 28 0.08 10.44 -7.64
N THR A 29 -1.10 10.01 -8.12
CA THR A 29 -2.38 10.37 -7.50
C THR A 29 -2.61 9.76 -6.11
N LEU A 30 -1.91 8.66 -5.77
CA LEU A 30 -1.96 8.09 -4.42
C LEU A 30 -1.43 9.08 -3.39
N LEU A 31 -0.41 9.85 -3.77
CA LEU A 31 0.25 10.83 -2.93
C LEU A 31 -0.22 12.27 -3.21
N LYS A 32 -1.25 12.51 -4.03
CA LYS A 32 -1.67 13.88 -4.42
C LYS A 32 -1.99 14.82 -3.25
N HIS A 33 -2.28 14.26 -2.09
CA HIS A 33 -2.57 15.01 -0.87
C HIS A 33 -1.37 15.11 0.09
N SER A 34 -0.25 14.46 -0.22
CA SER A 34 0.97 14.48 0.59
C SER A 34 1.82 15.70 0.26
N LYS A 35 2.35 16.37 1.30
CA LYS A 35 3.40 17.39 1.12
C LYS A 35 4.73 16.81 0.61
N TYR A 36 4.89 15.49 0.63
CA TYR A 36 6.11 14.79 0.23
C TYR A 36 6.00 14.06 -1.11
N ALA A 37 4.89 14.20 -1.84
CA ALA A 37 4.61 13.45 -3.06
C ALA A 37 5.78 13.42 -4.06
N ASP A 38 6.37 14.60 -4.33
CA ASP A 38 7.47 14.75 -5.29
C ASP A 38 8.73 13.96 -4.92
N ARG A 39 8.94 13.66 -3.63
CA ARG A 39 10.10 12.92 -3.14
C ARG A 39 10.10 11.46 -3.58
N PHE A 40 8.94 10.92 -3.95
CA PHE A 40 8.79 9.51 -4.33
C PHE A 40 8.84 9.28 -5.84
N LYS A 41 8.87 10.33 -6.68
CA LYS A 41 8.71 10.22 -8.15
C LYS A 41 9.65 9.25 -8.85
N ASN A 42 10.91 9.18 -8.39
CA ASN A 42 11.93 8.31 -8.97
C ASN A 42 12.23 7.07 -8.11
N GLY A 43 11.46 6.87 -7.05
CA GLY A 43 11.72 5.85 -6.05
C GLY A 43 11.23 4.46 -6.44
N ILE A 44 11.03 3.62 -5.43
CA ILE A 44 10.51 2.25 -5.59
C ILE A 44 9.09 2.17 -5.06
N PHE A 45 8.16 1.73 -5.91
CA PHE A 45 6.80 1.36 -5.53
C PHE A 45 6.74 -0.15 -5.29
N THR A 46 6.09 -0.56 -4.20
CA THR A 46 5.84 -1.98 -3.91
C THR A 46 4.39 -2.20 -3.58
N HIS A 47 3.87 -3.36 -3.98
CA HIS A 47 2.48 -3.73 -3.78
C HIS A 47 2.36 -5.11 -3.13
N SER A 48 1.54 -5.17 -2.10
CA SER A 48 1.15 -6.41 -1.43
C SER A 48 -0.35 -6.45 -1.22
N TYR A 49 -0.93 -7.64 -1.32
CA TYR A 49 -2.33 -7.91 -1.06
C TYR A 49 -2.50 -8.76 0.19
N LEU A 50 -3.30 -8.29 1.13
CA LEU A 50 -3.72 -9.04 2.32
C LEU A 50 -5.03 -9.75 1.98
N THR A 51 -5.01 -11.09 1.96
CA THR A 51 -6.24 -11.86 1.75
C THR A 51 -7.02 -11.94 3.06
N VAL A 52 -8.32 -12.19 2.99
CA VAL A 52 -9.21 -12.30 4.18
C VAL A 52 -8.72 -13.28 5.26
N LEU A 53 -7.85 -14.24 4.91
CA LEU A 53 -7.29 -15.23 5.83
C LEU A 53 -5.91 -14.83 6.40
N THR A 54 -5.39 -13.66 6.05
CA THR A 54 -4.07 -13.18 6.48
C THR A 54 -4.14 -12.28 7.71
N TYR A 55 -2.98 -11.83 8.17
CA TYR A 55 -2.85 -10.88 9.27
C TYR A 55 -3.08 -9.45 8.75
N HIS A 56 -3.98 -8.71 9.41
CA HIS A 56 -4.50 -7.41 8.93
C HIS A 56 -4.04 -6.20 9.73
N ARG A 57 -2.92 -6.33 10.45
CA ARG A 57 -2.27 -5.20 11.09
C ARG A 57 -1.00 -4.83 10.35
N TYR A 58 -0.68 -3.55 10.34
CA TYR A 58 0.45 -3.02 9.62
C TYR A 58 1.53 -2.53 10.57
N HIS A 59 2.76 -2.78 10.15
CA HIS A 59 3.97 -2.52 10.92
C HIS A 59 4.93 -1.70 10.08
N THR A 60 5.66 -0.80 10.72
CA THR A 60 6.59 0.06 9.99
C THR A 60 7.75 -0.76 9.42
N PRO A 61 8.10 -0.63 8.12
CA PRO A 61 9.16 -1.40 7.50
C PRO A 61 10.56 -0.94 7.94
N VAL A 62 10.66 0.28 8.49
CA VAL A 62 11.89 0.96 8.87
C VAL A 62 11.71 1.70 10.19
N ARG A 63 12.81 2.02 10.88
CA ARG A 63 12.76 2.94 12.02
C ARG A 63 12.68 4.37 11.53
N GLY A 64 11.99 5.26 12.24
CA GLY A 64 11.89 6.64 11.82
C GLY A 64 10.86 7.45 12.57
N THR A 65 10.78 8.73 12.23
CA THR A 65 9.78 9.65 12.77
C THR A 65 8.66 9.84 11.76
N ILE A 66 7.41 9.83 12.22
CA ILE A 66 6.26 10.09 11.36
C ILE A 66 6.19 11.59 11.03
N LEU A 67 6.25 11.92 9.75
CA LEU A 67 6.18 13.30 9.24
C LEU A 67 4.79 13.71 8.76
N GLU A 68 3.97 12.74 8.36
CA GLU A 68 2.62 12.96 7.84
C GLU A 68 1.77 11.72 8.10
N LYS A 69 0.55 11.94 8.58
CA LYS A 69 -0.50 10.92 8.73
C LYS A 69 -1.80 11.48 8.15
N LYS A 70 -2.43 10.75 7.22
CA LYS A 70 -3.74 11.11 6.68
C LYS A 70 -4.63 9.89 6.56
N GLU A 71 -5.89 10.10 6.93
CA GLU A 71 -7.02 9.25 6.59
C GLU A 71 -7.73 9.93 5.42
N LEU A 72 -7.77 9.28 4.27
CA LEU A 72 -8.30 9.83 3.04
C LEU A 72 -9.59 9.09 2.70
N SER A 73 -10.72 9.76 2.92
CA SER A 73 -12.03 9.23 2.57
C SER A 73 -12.12 8.91 1.08
N GLY A 74 -12.78 7.80 0.76
CA GLY A 74 -13.01 7.36 -0.60
C GLY A 74 -14.24 6.46 -0.68
N ASP A 75 -14.40 5.82 -1.82
CA ASP A 75 -15.46 4.84 -2.04
C ASP A 75 -15.28 3.62 -1.11
N VAL A 76 -16.40 3.04 -0.67
CA VAL A 76 -16.43 1.88 0.25
C VAL A 76 -17.49 0.86 -0.18
N PHE A 77 -17.76 0.80 -1.48
CA PHE A 77 -18.76 -0.09 -2.07
C PHE A 77 -18.14 -0.98 -3.16
N ALA A 78 -18.67 -2.19 -3.28
CA ALA A 78 -18.35 -3.11 -4.37
C ALA A 78 -19.33 -2.94 -5.53
N ASN A 79 -18.88 -3.15 -6.77
CA ASN A 79 -19.79 -3.37 -7.89
C ASN A 79 -20.37 -4.77 -7.79
N VAL A 80 -21.70 -4.88 -7.86
CA VAL A 80 -22.39 -6.17 -7.84
C VAL A 80 -22.96 -6.46 -9.22
N THR A 81 -22.63 -7.62 -9.75
CA THR A 81 -23.15 -8.16 -11.01
C THR A 81 -24.01 -9.37 -10.74
N ARG A 82 -25.00 -9.62 -11.60
CA ARG A 82 -25.79 -10.85 -11.59
C ARG A 82 -25.64 -11.52 -12.95
N ASP A 83 -25.22 -12.78 -12.95
CA ASP A 83 -25.13 -13.55 -14.18
C ASP A 83 -26.52 -14.03 -14.67
N LYS A 84 -26.58 -14.61 -15.87
CA LYS A 84 -27.82 -15.12 -16.46
C LYS A 84 -28.44 -16.29 -15.67
N GLN A 85 -27.67 -16.94 -14.80
CA GLN A 85 -28.09 -18.05 -13.95
C GLN A 85 -28.56 -17.55 -12.57
N GLY A 86 -28.45 -16.25 -12.31
CA GLY A 86 -28.86 -15.61 -11.07
C GLY A 86 -27.77 -15.55 -10.00
N HIS A 87 -26.54 -15.98 -10.27
CA HIS A 87 -25.45 -15.86 -9.31
C HIS A 87 -24.99 -14.40 -9.18
N LEU A 88 -24.59 -14.03 -7.96
CA LEU A 88 -24.01 -12.71 -7.69
C LEU A 88 -22.48 -12.78 -7.76
N GLY A 89 -21.90 -11.82 -8.45
CA GLY A 89 -20.46 -11.56 -8.45
C GLY A 89 -20.17 -10.16 -7.93
N ALA A 90 -19.10 -10.00 -7.15
CA ALA A 90 -18.61 -8.70 -6.72
C ALA A 90 -17.29 -8.38 -7.41
N SER A 91 -17.10 -7.12 -7.80
CA SER A 91 -15.82 -6.61 -8.26
C SER A 91 -15.58 -5.18 -7.75
N ASP A 92 -14.35 -4.89 -7.37
CA ASP A 92 -13.96 -3.58 -6.86
C ASP A 92 -13.91 -2.52 -7.99
N GLY A 93 -14.04 -2.95 -9.25
CA GLY A 93 -13.79 -2.11 -10.43
C GLY A 93 -12.29 -1.96 -10.72
N THR A 94 -11.97 -1.23 -11.80
CA THR A 94 -10.59 -1.07 -12.29
C THR A 94 -9.80 0.03 -11.60
N ASP A 95 -10.40 0.91 -10.78
CA ASP A 95 -9.72 2.09 -10.21
C ASP A 95 -9.72 2.12 -8.67
N TYR A 96 -10.15 1.04 -8.02
CA TYR A 96 -10.44 1.00 -6.58
C TYR A 96 -9.28 1.50 -5.70
N GLN A 97 -8.04 1.16 -6.02
CA GLN A 97 -6.88 1.58 -5.22
C GLN A 97 -6.71 3.10 -5.10
N PHE A 98 -7.27 3.86 -6.04
CA PHE A 98 -7.14 5.31 -6.13
C PHE A 98 -8.41 6.05 -5.71
N THR A 99 -9.56 5.37 -5.69
CA THR A 99 -10.85 5.97 -5.34
C THR A 99 -11.35 5.53 -3.98
N GLN A 100 -10.92 4.37 -3.48
CA GLN A 100 -11.37 3.83 -2.20
C GLN A 100 -10.72 4.56 -1.03
N GLU A 101 -11.33 4.38 0.14
CA GLU A 101 -10.77 4.84 1.40
C GLU A 101 -9.33 4.32 1.59
N ARG A 102 -8.43 5.18 2.07
CA ARG A 102 -7.02 4.81 2.26
C ARG A 102 -6.36 5.63 3.35
N GLY A 103 -5.34 5.03 3.95
CA GLY A 103 -4.40 5.74 4.81
C GLY A 103 -3.16 6.19 4.04
N LEU A 104 -2.47 7.18 4.60
CA LEU A 104 -1.16 7.62 4.16
C LEU A 104 -0.32 7.94 5.41
N LEU A 105 0.79 7.22 5.57
CA LEU A 105 1.80 7.50 6.59
C LEU A 105 3.14 7.76 5.90
N VAL A 106 3.80 8.88 6.18
CA VAL A 106 5.16 9.17 5.68
C VAL A 106 6.13 9.19 6.84
N LEU A 107 7.19 8.38 6.75
CA LEU A 107 8.26 8.25 7.74
C LEU A 107 9.55 8.89 7.24
N ASP A 108 10.21 9.65 8.10
CA ASP A 108 11.62 10.04 7.96
C ASP A 108 12.53 8.98 8.57
N SER A 109 13.38 8.38 7.76
CA SER A 109 14.20 7.23 8.15
C SER A 109 15.64 7.42 7.70
N PRO A 110 16.62 6.74 8.33
CA PRO A 110 18.00 6.69 7.82
C PRO A 110 18.12 6.17 6.38
N VAL A 111 17.08 5.54 5.83
CA VAL A 111 17.01 5.10 4.43
C VAL A 111 16.21 6.05 3.52
N GLY A 112 16.06 7.32 3.92
CA GLY A 112 15.22 8.30 3.23
C GLY A 112 13.75 8.21 3.61
N LEU A 113 12.90 8.96 2.90
CA LEU A 113 11.46 8.93 3.16
C LEU A 113 10.84 7.59 2.74
N VAL A 114 9.94 7.07 3.57
CA VAL A 114 9.14 5.87 3.27
C VAL A 114 7.67 6.18 3.50
N ALA A 115 6.85 6.04 2.47
CA ALA A 115 5.41 6.15 2.58
C ALA A 115 4.78 4.74 2.67
N CYS A 116 3.84 4.58 3.59
CA CYS A 116 3.05 3.38 3.83
C CYS A 116 1.58 3.72 3.63
N LEU A 117 0.93 3.02 2.69
CA LEU A 117 -0.46 3.27 2.31
C LEU A 117 -1.26 1.98 2.47
N PRO A 118 -1.93 1.80 3.63
CA PRO A 118 -3.04 0.85 3.70
C PRO A 118 -4.18 1.38 2.83
N ILE A 119 -4.62 0.56 1.88
CA ILE A 119 -5.73 0.89 0.99
C ILE A 119 -6.92 0.07 1.48
N GLY A 120 -8.11 0.63 1.62
CA GLY A 120 -9.34 -0.09 1.89
C GLY A 120 -9.98 -0.68 0.62
N MET A 121 -10.83 -1.69 0.77
CA MET A 121 -11.50 -2.34 -0.37
C MET A 121 -12.95 -2.66 -0.05
N ASP A 122 -13.87 -2.04 -0.81
CA ASP A 122 -15.31 -2.21 -0.67
C ASP A 122 -15.78 -1.98 0.78
N VAL A 123 -16.54 -2.93 1.32
CA VAL A 123 -17.03 -2.92 2.71
C VAL A 123 -15.93 -3.22 3.74
N ILE A 124 -14.73 -3.57 3.30
CA ILE A 124 -13.54 -3.88 4.08
C ILE A 124 -12.54 -2.71 3.96
N SER A 125 -12.97 -1.53 4.39
CA SER A 125 -12.32 -0.27 4.01
C SER A 125 -11.65 0.51 5.14
N SER A 126 -11.87 0.12 6.40
CA SER A 126 -11.34 0.83 7.56
C SER A 126 -9.81 0.88 7.54
N CYS A 127 -9.21 2.07 7.51
CA CYS A 127 -7.76 2.26 7.65
C CYS A 127 -7.48 3.01 8.95
N THR A 128 -7.21 2.30 10.05
CA THR A 128 -7.06 2.91 11.40
C THR A 128 -5.61 3.12 11.79
N PHE A 129 -5.27 4.24 12.42
CA PHE A 129 -3.91 4.47 12.91
C PHE A 129 -3.84 4.39 14.44
N SER A 130 -2.81 3.74 14.96
CA SER A 130 -2.52 3.66 16.40
C SER A 130 -1.39 4.59 16.85
N VAL A 131 -1.01 5.53 15.98
CA VAL A 131 0.14 6.43 16.09
C VAL A 131 -0.22 7.83 15.59
N ASP A 132 0.57 8.82 15.96
CA ASP A 132 0.40 10.22 15.59
C ASP A 132 1.60 10.81 14.85
N GLU A 133 1.40 11.96 14.18
CA GLU A 133 2.50 12.71 13.60
C GLU A 133 3.48 13.14 14.69
N GLY A 134 4.79 12.96 14.43
CA GLY A 134 5.85 13.23 15.41
C GLY A 134 6.30 12.01 16.21
N ASP A 135 5.53 10.92 16.23
CA ASP A 135 5.94 9.69 16.90
C ASP A 135 7.17 9.08 16.24
N TYR A 136 8.06 8.52 17.07
CA TYR A 136 9.19 7.71 16.61
C TYR A 136 8.85 6.23 16.71
N LEU A 137 9.03 5.49 15.63
CA LEU A 137 8.82 4.05 15.56
C LEU A 137 10.13 3.30 15.31
N ASN A 138 10.31 2.17 16.00
CA ASN A 138 11.32 1.19 15.65
C ASN A 138 10.83 0.33 14.49
N LYS A 139 11.78 -0.26 13.74
CA LYS A 139 11.44 -1.21 12.68
C LYS A 139 10.61 -2.37 13.27
N GLY A 140 9.42 -2.59 12.70
CA GLY A 140 8.50 -3.64 13.14
C GLY A 140 7.46 -3.20 14.17
N ASP A 141 7.50 -1.96 14.66
CA ASP A 141 6.42 -1.44 15.52
C ASP A 141 5.10 -1.36 14.73
N GLU A 142 3.99 -1.71 15.39
CA GLU A 142 2.65 -1.62 14.80
C GLU A 142 2.24 -0.14 14.69
N PHE A 143 1.67 0.25 13.53
CA PHE A 143 1.13 1.60 13.35
C PHE A 143 -0.38 1.63 13.08
N GLY A 144 -1.02 0.46 13.06
CA GLY A 144 -2.48 0.32 13.04
C GLY A 144 -2.96 -0.95 12.34
N ASN A 145 -4.23 -0.96 11.91
CA ASN A 145 -4.85 -2.13 11.30
C ASN A 145 -6.10 -1.83 10.44
N PHE A 146 -6.49 -2.82 9.64
CA PHE A 146 -7.87 -2.93 9.14
C PHE A 146 -8.76 -3.60 10.19
N LEU A 147 -9.91 -3.00 10.49
CA LEU A 147 -10.86 -3.54 11.47
C LEU A 147 -11.59 -4.80 10.96
N PHE A 148 -11.81 -4.91 9.64
CA PHE A 148 -12.61 -6.00 9.08
C PHE A 148 -12.05 -6.62 7.79
N GLY A 149 -10.82 -7.16 7.83
CA GLY A 149 -10.30 -8.05 6.78
C GLY A 149 -9.45 -7.37 5.70
N GLY A 150 -9.23 -8.10 4.60
CA GLY A 150 -8.15 -7.90 3.63
C GLY A 150 -8.29 -6.76 2.65
N SER A 151 -7.14 -6.17 2.31
CA SER A 151 -7.01 -5.17 1.27
C SER A 151 -5.55 -5.02 0.84
N ASP A 152 -5.19 -3.95 0.14
CA ASP A 152 -3.85 -3.71 -0.32
C ASP A 152 -2.99 -2.93 0.69
N MET A 153 -1.71 -3.24 0.67
CA MET A 153 -0.66 -2.51 1.36
C MET A 153 0.36 -2.07 0.32
N ILE A 154 0.49 -0.76 0.15
CA ILE A 154 1.47 -0.14 -0.73
C ILE A 154 2.59 0.44 0.13
N MET A 155 3.84 0.26 -0.30
CA MET A 155 4.96 1.04 0.22
C MET A 155 5.69 1.74 -0.93
N LEU A 156 6.04 3.00 -0.69
CA LEU A 156 6.81 3.84 -1.59
C LEU A 156 8.09 4.24 -0.87
N PHE A 157 9.24 3.96 -1.47
CA PHE A 157 10.55 4.37 -0.98
C PHE A 157 11.00 5.56 -1.81
N GLU A 158 11.48 6.64 -1.19
CA GLU A 158 12.11 7.76 -1.90
C GLU A 158 13.34 7.28 -2.69
N ARG A 159 14.13 6.40 -2.06
CA ARG A 159 15.33 5.82 -2.67
C ARG A 159 14.97 4.82 -3.75
N ASP A 160 15.82 4.77 -4.76
CA ASP A 160 15.68 3.92 -5.92
C ASP A 160 16.67 2.73 -5.93
N ASP A 161 17.44 2.58 -4.85
CA ASP A 161 18.52 1.60 -4.69
C ASP A 161 18.31 0.60 -3.54
N ILE A 162 17.05 0.46 -3.08
CA ILE A 162 16.65 -0.57 -2.13
C ILE A 162 16.65 -1.94 -2.84
N ASP A 163 17.46 -2.87 -2.33
CA ASP A 163 17.48 -4.27 -2.77
C ASP A 163 16.26 -5.01 -2.21
N ILE A 164 15.20 -5.14 -3.03
CA ILE A 164 13.98 -5.87 -2.65
C ILE A 164 14.23 -7.38 -2.75
N GLN A 165 14.16 -8.07 -1.61
CA GLN A 165 14.50 -9.49 -1.48
C GLN A 165 13.27 -10.41 -1.56
N VAL A 166 12.07 -9.82 -1.50
CA VAL A 166 10.82 -10.53 -1.80
C VAL A 166 10.53 -10.44 -3.29
N THR A 167 10.80 -11.49 -4.04
CA THR A 167 10.72 -11.46 -5.51
C THR A 167 9.67 -12.40 -6.09
N GLU A 168 9.14 -13.34 -5.30
CA GLU A 168 8.18 -14.33 -5.77
C GLU A 168 6.76 -13.76 -5.74
N ILE A 169 6.26 -13.33 -6.90
CA ILE A 169 4.88 -12.84 -7.05
C ILE A 169 3.90 -13.94 -6.68
N GLY A 170 2.89 -13.60 -5.87
CA GLY A 170 1.89 -14.56 -5.39
C GLY A 170 2.26 -15.27 -4.09
N LYS A 171 3.48 -15.10 -3.59
CA LYS A 171 3.90 -15.68 -2.32
C LYS A 171 3.39 -14.89 -1.12
N LEU A 172 2.98 -15.62 -0.09
CA LEU A 172 2.76 -15.07 1.24
C LEU A 172 4.10 -14.97 1.98
N TYR A 173 4.54 -13.74 2.24
CA TYR A 173 5.65 -13.46 3.14
C TYR A 173 5.11 -13.14 4.53
N LYS A 174 5.78 -13.62 5.57
CA LYS A 174 5.40 -13.44 6.98
C LYS A 174 5.95 -12.13 7.53
N LEU A 175 5.24 -11.55 8.50
CA LEU A 175 5.77 -10.45 9.31
C LEU A 175 7.13 -10.84 9.91
N GLY A 176 8.08 -9.90 9.89
CA GLY A 176 9.45 -10.10 10.38
C GLY A 176 10.41 -10.73 9.38
N GLN A 177 9.95 -11.26 8.24
CA GLN A 177 10.85 -11.65 7.16
C GLN A 177 11.52 -10.42 6.53
N VAL A 178 12.75 -10.60 6.03
CA VAL A 178 13.48 -9.53 5.36
C VAL A 178 12.77 -9.20 4.04
N PHE A 179 12.18 -8.00 3.98
CA PHE A 179 11.53 -7.49 2.78
C PHE A 179 12.56 -6.98 1.75
N GLY A 180 13.55 -6.23 2.23
CA GLY A 180 14.63 -5.68 1.43
C GLY A 180 15.71 -5.04 2.30
N LYS A 181 16.78 -4.57 1.66
CA LYS A 181 17.91 -3.88 2.30
C LYS A 181 18.27 -2.62 1.53
N ALA A 182 18.45 -1.51 2.23
CA ALA A 182 19.12 -0.36 1.65
C ALA A 182 20.62 -0.65 1.52
N LYS A 183 21.25 -0.19 0.44
CA LYS A 183 22.70 -0.24 0.25
C LYS A 183 23.41 0.88 0.99
#